data_AF-A0A956I3G7-F1
#
_entry.id   AF-A0A956I3G7-F1
#
_cell.length_a   1.000
_cell.length_b   1.000
_cell.length_c   1.000
_cell.angle_alpha   90.00
_cell.angle_beta   90.00
_cell.angle_gamma   90.00
#
_symmetry.space_group_name_H-M   'P 1'
#
loop_
_entity.id
_entity.type
_entity.pdbx_description
1 polymer ?
#
loop_
_entity_poly.entity_id
_entity_poly.type
_entity_poly.pdbx_seq_one_letter_code
_entity_poly.pdbx_strand_id
1 'polypeptide(L)'
;MSDWISTISSGLSWLVVLAELAAAVAAVVRLRVTASGVLIALGFGGLALSNLFSRLVWMLWFRPALQSGDFTGVETLITGLSLLTAFLAMVFWVLIGIGAVLVPSALKRG
;
A
#
# COMPACT_ATOMS: atom_id res chain seq x y z
N MET A 1 21.67 -13.24 14.89
CA MET A 1 20.85 -13.77 13.76
C MET A 1 19.55 -12.98 13.57
N SER A 2 18.91 -12.47 14.63
CA SER A 2 17.71 -11.61 14.57
C SER A 2 17.90 -10.28 13.82
N ASP A 3 19.08 -9.66 13.88
CA ASP A 3 19.29 -8.29 13.39
C ASP A 3 19.43 -8.20 11.87
N TRP A 4 19.91 -9.26 11.23
CA TRP A 4 20.02 -9.33 9.77
C TRP A 4 18.65 -9.53 9.11
N ILE A 5 17.79 -10.38 9.69
CA ILE A 5 16.45 -10.68 9.17
C ILE A 5 15.53 -9.46 9.30
N SER A 6 15.62 -8.71 10.41
CA SER A 6 14.88 -7.46 10.59
C SER A 6 15.34 -6.38 9.60
N THR A 7 16.64 -6.31 9.30
CA THR A 7 17.19 -5.36 8.31
C THR A 7 16.70 -5.68 6.88
N ILE A 8 16.77 -6.95 6.45
CA ILE A 8 16.31 -7.37 5.12
C ILE A 8 14.79 -7.22 4.97
N SER A 9 14.00 -7.62 5.97
CA SER A 9 12.54 -7.45 5.90
C SER A 9 12.16 -5.97 5.86
N SER A 10 12.85 -5.09 6.62
CA SER A 10 12.63 -3.65 6.53
C SER A 10 12.96 -3.11 5.13
N GLY A 11 14.08 -3.51 4.53
CA GLY A 11 14.50 -3.06 3.19
C GLY A 11 13.56 -3.53 2.08
N LEU A 12 13.22 -4.81 2.04
CA LEU A 12 12.27 -5.39 1.07
C LEU A 12 10.93 -4.69 1.13
N SER A 13 10.48 -4.40 2.33
CA SER A 13 9.22 -3.73 2.53
C SER A 13 9.27 -2.30 1.93
N TRP A 14 10.34 -1.53 2.11
CA TRP A 14 10.46 -0.19 1.50
C TRP A 14 10.51 -0.22 -0.03
N LEU A 15 11.10 -1.27 -0.60
CA LEU A 15 11.09 -1.49 -2.05
C LEU A 15 9.67 -1.68 -2.59
N VAL A 16 8.78 -2.35 -1.84
CA VAL A 16 7.36 -2.52 -2.25
C VAL A 16 6.65 -1.16 -2.33
N VAL A 17 6.81 -0.32 -1.31
CA VAL A 17 6.20 1.03 -1.30
C VAL A 17 6.73 1.89 -2.45
N LEU A 18 8.04 1.83 -2.71
CA LEU A 18 8.67 2.52 -3.84
C LEU A 18 8.19 2.00 -5.20
N ALA A 19 8.01 0.69 -5.33
CA ALA A 19 7.49 0.06 -6.55
C ALA A 19 6.04 0.47 -6.81
N GLU A 20 5.19 0.52 -5.78
CA GLU A 20 3.79 0.98 -5.88
C GLU A 20 3.73 2.46 -6.29
N LEU A 21 4.56 3.32 -5.69
CA LEU A 21 4.68 4.72 -6.09
C LEU A 21 5.17 4.88 -7.54
N ALA A 22 6.19 4.11 -7.93
CA ALA A 22 6.70 4.11 -9.30
C ALA A 22 5.62 3.66 -10.30
N ALA A 23 4.82 2.66 -9.95
CA ALA A 23 3.69 2.20 -10.76
C ALA A 23 2.60 3.27 -10.89
N ALA A 24 2.30 4.00 -9.80
CA ALA A 24 1.36 5.13 -9.84
C ALA A 24 1.84 6.24 -10.78
N VAL A 25 3.12 6.64 -10.67
CA VAL A 25 3.72 7.66 -11.55
C VAL A 25 3.75 7.17 -12.99
N ALA A 26 4.17 5.93 -13.23
CA ALA A 26 4.19 5.34 -14.57
C ALA A 26 2.80 5.31 -15.20
N ALA A 27 1.74 5.03 -14.42
CA ALA A 27 0.37 5.07 -14.91
C ALA A 27 -0.05 6.47 -15.36
N VAL A 28 0.26 7.52 -14.56
CA VAL A 28 0.00 8.92 -14.94
C VAL A 28 0.78 9.31 -16.21
N VAL A 29 2.05 8.93 -16.30
CA VAL A 29 2.90 9.25 -17.46
C VAL A 29 2.43 8.54 -18.72
N ARG A 30 2.12 7.23 -18.66
CA ARG A 30 1.70 6.43 -19.83
C ARG A 30 0.30 6.77 -20.31
N LEU A 31 -0.64 6.94 -19.39
CA LEU A 31 -2.05 7.12 -19.73
C LEU A 31 -2.44 8.60 -19.86
N ARG A 32 -1.49 9.52 -19.66
CA ARG A 32 -1.74 10.97 -19.54
C ARG A 32 -2.80 11.23 -18.46
N VAL A 33 -3.31 12.47 -18.36
CA VAL A 33 -4.39 12.81 -17.41
C VAL A 33 -5.74 12.30 -17.93
N THR A 34 -5.85 10.99 -18.15
CA THR A 34 -7.11 10.32 -18.49
C THR A 34 -7.76 9.76 -17.23
N ALA A 35 -9.10 9.66 -17.23
CA ALA A 35 -9.84 9.12 -16.08
C ALA A 35 -9.33 7.72 -15.67
N SER A 36 -8.99 6.86 -16.64
CA SER A 36 -8.41 5.53 -16.40
C SER A 36 -7.02 5.61 -15.74
N GLY A 37 -6.15 6.52 -16.21
CA GLY A 37 -4.83 6.74 -15.62
C GLY A 37 -4.89 7.26 -14.19
N VAL A 38 -5.83 8.16 -13.91
CA VAL A 38 -6.06 8.69 -12.56
C VAL A 38 -6.55 7.58 -11.61
N LEU A 39 -7.49 6.72 -12.03
CA LEU A 39 -7.96 5.60 -11.20
C LEU A 39 -6.86 4.60 -10.86
N ILE A 40 -6.02 4.25 -11.84
CA ILE A 40 -4.88 3.35 -11.63
C ILE A 40 -3.85 3.99 -10.70
N ALA A 41 -3.54 5.28 -10.91
CA ALA A 41 -2.59 6.02 -10.09
C ALA A 41 -3.08 6.18 -8.65
N LEU A 42 -4.37 6.47 -8.44
CA LEU A 42 -4.99 6.52 -7.11
C LEU A 42 -4.98 5.16 -6.43
N GLY A 43 -5.21 4.08 -7.17
CA GLY A 43 -5.11 2.71 -6.66
C GLY A 43 -3.71 2.38 -6.16
N PHE A 44 -2.69 2.52 -7.02
CA PHE A 44 -1.31 2.24 -6.63
C PHE A 44 -0.78 3.20 -5.55
N GLY A 45 -1.11 4.50 -5.64
CA GLY A 45 -0.73 5.49 -4.62
C GLY A 45 -1.40 5.23 -3.28
N GLY A 46 -2.66 4.80 -3.29
CA GLY A 46 -3.39 4.38 -2.11
C GLY A 46 -2.81 3.14 -1.45
N LEU A 47 -2.42 2.13 -2.24
CA LEU A 47 -1.70 0.95 -1.74
C LEU A 47 -0.38 1.36 -1.05
N ALA A 48 0.42 2.20 -1.70
CA ALA A 48 1.68 2.70 -1.14
C ALA A 48 1.47 3.42 0.20
N LEU A 49 0.47 4.31 0.28
CA LEU A 49 0.11 5.03 1.50
C LEU A 49 -0.39 4.09 2.60
N SER A 50 -1.20 3.10 2.26
CA SER A 50 -1.72 2.11 3.24
C SER A 50 -0.57 1.26 3.84
N ASN A 51 0.38 0.85 3.00
CA ASN A 51 1.57 0.13 3.42
C ASN A 51 2.50 0.99 4.28
N LEU A 52 2.69 2.26 3.90
CA LEU A 52 3.46 3.22 4.68
C LEU A 52 2.82 3.49 6.05
N PHE A 53 1.51 3.71 6.09
CA PHE A 53 0.75 3.92 7.32
C PHE A 53 0.87 2.72 8.26
N SER A 54 0.67 1.51 7.75
CA SER A 54 0.81 0.26 8.53
C SER A 54 2.16 0.16 9.22
N ARG A 55 3.23 0.58 8.51
CA ARG A 55 4.57 0.60 9.08
C ARG A 55 4.81 1.70 10.07
N LEU A 56 4.28 2.89 9.83
CA LEU A 56 4.37 3.98 10.78
C LEU A 56 3.69 3.58 12.09
N VAL A 57 2.50 2.97 12.01
CA VAL A 57 1.81 2.43 13.20
C VAL A 57 2.64 1.32 13.85
N TRP A 58 3.21 0.40 13.07
CA TRP A 58 4.11 -0.63 13.59
C TRP A 58 5.32 -0.07 14.35
N MET A 59 6.01 0.92 13.77
CA MET A 59 7.20 1.52 14.37
C MET A 59 6.88 2.39 15.58
N LEU A 60 5.80 3.18 15.51
CA LEU A 60 5.47 4.19 16.52
C LEU A 60 4.68 3.62 17.70
N TRP A 61 3.82 2.62 17.46
CA TRP A 61 2.89 2.12 18.48
C TRP A 61 3.18 0.68 18.89
N PHE A 62 3.43 -0.23 17.96
CA PHE A 62 3.62 -1.65 18.31
C PHE A 62 4.97 -1.97 18.90
N ARG A 63 6.05 -1.49 18.28
CA ARG A 63 7.41 -1.75 18.74
C ARG A 63 7.64 -1.33 20.21
N PRO A 64 7.19 -0.15 20.68
CA PRO A 64 7.29 0.20 22.09
C PRO A 64 6.27 -0.53 22.98
N ALA A 65 5.04 -0.78 22.53
CA ALA A 65 4.03 -1.51 23.33
C ALA A 65 4.42 -2.98 23.61
N LEU A 66 5.08 -3.63 22.65
CA LEU A 66 5.67 -4.95 22.82
C LEU A 66 6.82 -4.96 23.85
N GLN A 67 7.50 -3.83 24.07
CA GLN A 67 8.53 -3.69 25.10
C GLN A 67 7.93 -3.45 26.48
N SER A 68 6.71 -2.90 26.58
CA SER A 68 6.02 -2.66 27.85
C SER A 68 5.21 -3.86 28.38
N GLY A 69 5.13 -4.97 27.62
CA GLY A 69 4.52 -6.23 28.09
C GLY A 69 2.99 -6.29 28.06
N ASP A 70 2.32 -5.34 27.41
CA ASP A 70 0.86 -5.36 27.24
C ASP A 70 0.46 -6.06 25.93
N PHE A 71 0.37 -7.38 25.99
CA PHE A 71 0.13 -8.23 24.81
C PHE A 71 -1.32 -8.19 24.32
N THR A 72 -2.30 -8.02 25.22
CA THR A 72 -3.73 -8.04 24.88
C THR A 72 -4.15 -6.79 24.09
N GLY A 73 -3.64 -5.62 24.49
CA GLY A 73 -3.85 -4.37 23.75
C GLY A 73 -3.20 -4.41 22.37
N VAL A 74 -2.01 -5.01 22.28
CA VAL A 74 -1.27 -5.20 21.03
C VAL A 74 -2.02 -6.13 20.07
N GLU A 75 -2.49 -7.31 20.49
CA GLU A 75 -3.19 -8.25 19.59
C GLU A 75 -4.46 -7.64 18.96
N THR A 76 -5.23 -6.89 19.75
CA THR A 76 -6.44 -6.20 19.26
C THR A 76 -6.09 -5.13 18.23
N LEU A 77 -5.03 -4.36 18.50
CA LEU A 77 -4.52 -3.34 17.58
C LEU A 77 -3.98 -3.96 16.28
N ILE A 78 -3.25 -5.09 16.35
CA ILE A 78 -2.70 -5.78 15.15
C ILE A 78 -3.85 -6.24 14.27
N THR A 79 -4.84 -6.90 14.89
CA THR A 79 -6.00 -7.45 14.18
C THR A 79 -6.81 -6.33 13.53
N GLY A 80 -7.05 -5.23 14.24
CA GLY A 80 -7.73 -4.06 13.70
C GLY A 80 -6.96 -3.40 12.55
N LEU A 81 -5.65 -3.22 12.69
CA LEU A 81 -4.80 -2.64 11.63
C LEU A 81 -4.72 -3.57 10.42
N SER A 82 -4.62 -4.89 10.64
CA SER A 82 -4.63 -5.91 9.58
C SER A 82 -5.93 -5.89 8.78
N LEU A 83 -7.08 -5.85 9.47
CA LEU A 83 -8.40 -5.78 8.82
C LEU A 83 -8.56 -4.49 8.00
N LEU A 84 -8.18 -3.34 8.60
CA LEU A 84 -8.25 -2.05 7.92
C LEU A 84 -7.38 -2.02 6.66
N THR A 85 -6.15 -2.51 6.76
CA THR A 85 -5.19 -2.49 5.66
C THR A 85 -5.56 -3.46 4.55
N ALA A 86 -6.06 -4.65 4.90
CA ALA A 86 -6.63 -5.59 3.93
C ALA A 86 -7.84 -5.01 3.19
N PHE A 87 -8.75 -4.34 3.92
CA PHE A 87 -9.91 -3.68 3.30
C PHE A 87 -9.49 -2.56 2.35
N LEU A 88 -8.59 -1.67 2.79
CA LEU A 88 -8.05 -0.59 1.94
C LEU A 88 -7.37 -1.16 0.70
N ALA A 89 -6.55 -2.20 0.85
CA ALA A 89 -5.90 -2.85 -0.28
C ALA A 89 -6.94 -3.40 -1.27
N MET A 90 -8.02 -4.03 -0.79
CA MET A 90 -9.09 -4.52 -1.63
C MET A 90 -9.78 -3.40 -2.42
N VAL A 91 -10.08 -2.26 -1.79
CA VAL A 91 -10.64 -1.07 -2.45
C VAL A 91 -9.70 -0.55 -3.53
N PHE A 92 -8.41 -0.42 -3.23
CA PHE A 92 -7.43 0.08 -4.19
C PHE A 92 -7.21 -0.87 -5.37
N TRP A 93 -7.20 -2.19 -5.13
CA TRP A 93 -7.17 -3.19 -6.20
C TRP A 93 -8.40 -3.11 -7.12
N VAL A 94 -9.59 -2.84 -6.57
CA VAL A 94 -10.79 -2.60 -7.37
C VAL A 94 -10.64 -1.36 -8.24
N LEU A 95 -10.09 -0.26 -7.70
CA LEU A 95 -9.81 0.96 -8.49
C LEU A 95 -8.81 0.69 -9.63
N ILE A 96 -7.75 -0.09 -9.37
CA ILE A 96 -6.79 -0.52 -10.40
C ILE A 96 -7.51 -1.37 -11.45
N GLY A 97 -8.35 -2.33 -11.03
CA GLY A 97 -9.10 -3.20 -11.93
C GLY A 97 -10.05 -2.43 -12.84
N ILE A 98 -10.86 -1.52 -12.27
CA ILE A 98 -11.77 -0.65 -13.04
C ILE A 98 -10.96 0.22 -14.00
N GLY A 99 -9.90 0.87 -13.51
CA GLY A 99 -9.02 1.68 -14.34
C GLY A 99 -8.42 0.90 -15.50
N ALA A 100 -7.95 -0.33 -15.26
CA ALA A 100 -7.38 -1.22 -16.28
C ALA A 100 -8.40 -1.62 -17.35
N VAL A 101 -9.65 -1.93 -16.96
CA VAL A 101 -10.74 -2.25 -17.89
C VAL A 101 -11.09 -1.06 -18.78
N LEU A 102 -10.93 0.17 -18.28
CA LEU A 102 -11.21 1.39 -19.04
C LEU A 102 -10.06 1.82 -19.96
N VAL A 103 -8.87 1.23 -19.87
CA VAL A 103 -7.71 1.57 -20.72
C VAL A 103 -7.97 1.30 -22.21
N PRO A 104 -8.45 0.10 -22.63
CA PRO A 104 -8.70 -0.19 -24.05
C PRO A 104 -9.76 0.73 -24.67
N SER A 105 -10.77 1.13 -23.91
CA SER A 105 -11.80 2.07 -24.38
C SER A 105 -11.29 3.50 -24.56
N ALA A 106 -10.30 3.92 -23.77
CA ALA A 106 -9.67 5.23 -23.89
C ALA A 106 -8.75 5.30 -25.13
N LEU A 107 -8.05 4.19 -25.45
CA LEU A 107 -7.18 4.09 -26.62
C LEU A 107 -7.94 4.11 -27.96
N LYS A 108 -9.22 3.70 -27.97
CA LYS A 108 -10.06 3.69 -29.19
C LYS A 108 -10.66 5.05 -29.55
N ARG A 109 -10.61 6.04 -28.65
CA ARG A 109 -11.24 7.36 -28.83
C ARG A 109 -10.23 8.49 -29.13
N GLY A 110 -8.93 8.18 -29.08
CA GLY A 110 -7.84 9.13 -29.31
C GLY A 110 -7.21 8.98 -30.69
#